data_AF-A0A2M6X7T5-F1
#
_entry.id   AF-A0A2M6X7T5-F1
#
_cell.length_a   1.000
_cell.length_b   1.000
_cell.length_c   1.000
_cell.angle_alpha   90.00
_cell.angle_beta   90.00
_cell.angle_gamma   90.00
#
_symmetry.space_group_name_H-M   'P 1'
#
loop_
_entity.id
_entity.type
_entity.pdbx_description
1 polymer ?
#
loop_
_entity_poly.entity_id
_entity_poly.type
_entity_poly.pdbx_seq_one_letter_code
_entity_poly.pdbx_strand_id
1 'polypeptide(L)'
;MPMRFYSYLLFVLIFFLLKGVPVLAVDVSPSCDHTPTTFSCVKYKKNYDGDTVTFDIPNVHPLIGKSVSVRVAGIDAPEKKGKKPCEMEKARDAQRLVENLLKNARHIELKNVKRDKYFRILAEVLFDGKSLGDTLIKNKLAYEYDGGRKPSSVDWCRTQN
;
A
#
# COMPACT_ATOMS: atom_id res chain seq x y z
N MET A 1 2.17 69.76 -31.96
CA MET A 1 3.11 68.94 -32.75
C MET A 1 3.74 67.88 -31.84
N PRO A 2 4.07 66.70 -32.37
CA PRO A 2 3.63 65.39 -31.88
C PRO A 2 4.51 64.83 -30.76
N MET A 3 3.96 63.93 -29.94
CA MET A 3 4.63 62.71 -29.44
C MET A 3 3.67 61.87 -28.60
N ARG A 4 2.74 61.19 -29.29
CA ARG A 4 2.25 59.87 -28.87
C ARG A 4 3.18 58.82 -29.47
N PHE A 5 3.21 57.60 -28.93
CA PHE A 5 3.60 56.32 -29.56
C PHE A 5 4.72 55.47 -28.94
N TYR A 6 5.54 55.93 -27.99
CA TYR A 6 6.63 55.07 -27.45
C TYR A 6 6.39 54.35 -26.12
N SER A 7 5.19 54.46 -25.51
CA SER A 7 4.96 53.85 -24.18
C SER A 7 4.31 52.46 -24.20
N TYR A 8 3.78 51.99 -25.34
CA TYR A 8 3.10 50.68 -25.42
C TYR A 8 3.95 49.58 -26.07
N LEU A 9 5.07 49.91 -26.70
CA LEU A 9 5.90 48.91 -27.39
C LEU A 9 6.93 48.22 -26.46
N LEU A 10 7.21 48.80 -25.28
CA LEU A 10 8.14 48.21 -24.30
C LEU A 10 7.46 47.27 -23.28
N PHE A 11 6.13 47.27 -23.20
CA PHE A 11 5.38 46.42 -22.25
C PHE A 11 4.87 45.10 -22.86
N VAL A 12 4.87 44.97 -24.20
CA VAL A 12 4.37 43.76 -24.90
C VAL A 12 5.46 42.70 -25.09
N LEU A 13 6.75 43.07 -24.98
CA LEU A 13 7.87 42.12 -25.12
C LEU A 13 8.23 41.38 -23.82
N ILE A 14 7.81 41.87 -22.65
CA ILE A 14 8.12 41.22 -21.35
C ILE A 14 7.08 40.16 -20.97
N PHE A 15 5.88 40.18 -21.54
CA PHE A 15 4.83 39.18 -21.26
C PHE A 15 5.00 37.85 -21.99
N PHE A 16 5.88 37.76 -22.99
CA PHE A 16 6.13 36.50 -23.72
C PHE A 16 7.31 35.67 -23.19
N LEU A 17 8.13 36.21 -22.27
CA LEU A 17 9.25 35.47 -21.64
C LEU A 17 8.87 34.76 -20.33
N LEU A 18 7.58 34.79 -19.94
CA LEU A 18 7.02 34.06 -18.80
C LEU A 18 6.08 32.92 -19.24
N LYS A 19 6.20 32.44 -20.49
CA LYS A 19 5.58 31.15 -20.84
C LYS A 19 6.43 30.05 -20.22
N GLY A 20 5.89 29.54 -19.11
CA GLY A 20 6.55 28.63 -18.18
C GLY A 20 7.43 27.60 -18.86
N VAL A 21 8.67 27.51 -18.39
CA VAL A 21 9.53 26.36 -18.62
C VAL A 21 8.73 25.14 -18.20
N PRO A 22 8.51 24.14 -19.08
CA PRO A 22 7.87 22.90 -18.66
C PRO A 22 8.77 22.29 -17.59
N VAL A 23 8.32 22.33 -16.34
CA VAL A 23 8.94 21.58 -15.26
C VAL A 23 8.75 20.12 -15.63
N LEU A 24 9.78 19.51 -16.20
CA LEU A 24 9.85 18.07 -16.35
C LEU A 24 9.74 17.51 -14.93
N ALA A 25 8.58 16.93 -14.60
CA ALA A 25 8.45 16.12 -13.41
C ALA A 25 9.45 14.97 -13.57
N VAL A 26 10.56 15.06 -12.84
CA VAL A 26 11.50 13.94 -12.73
C VAL A 26 10.74 12.87 -11.97
N ASP A 27 10.30 11.82 -12.67
CA ASP A 27 9.84 10.60 -12.04
C ASP A 27 11.05 9.96 -11.34
N VAL A 28 11.29 10.39 -10.10
CA VAL A 28 12.21 9.69 -9.19
C VAL A 28 11.54 8.37 -8.87
N SER A 29 11.84 7.33 -9.65
CA SER A 29 11.42 5.98 -9.30
C SER A 29 12.06 5.63 -7.95
N PRO A 30 11.28 5.10 -6.98
CA PRO A 30 11.85 4.66 -5.72
C PRO A 30 12.94 3.63 -5.99
N SER A 31 14.13 3.80 -5.39
CA SER A 31 15.16 2.78 -5.53
C SER A 31 14.67 1.49 -4.86
N CYS A 32 14.96 0.34 -5.47
CA CYS A 32 14.57 -0.97 -4.96
C CYS A 32 15.57 -1.52 -3.95
N ASP A 33 16.29 -0.63 -3.27
CA ASP A 33 17.28 -1.01 -2.27
C ASP A 33 16.57 -1.42 -0.98
N HIS A 34 17.09 -2.48 -0.38
CA HIS A 34 16.60 -2.97 0.90
C HIS A 34 17.38 -2.35 2.04
N THR A 35 16.70 -2.14 3.15
CA THR A 35 17.32 -1.77 4.42
C THR A 35 17.14 -2.94 5.40
N PRO A 36 17.82 -2.93 6.56
CA PRO A 36 17.64 -3.98 7.56
C PRO A 36 16.19 -4.19 8.03
N THR A 37 15.33 -3.17 7.88
CA THR A 37 13.93 -3.20 8.34
C THR A 37 12.92 -3.07 7.21
N THR A 38 13.36 -2.92 5.96
CA THR A 38 12.47 -2.61 4.83
C THR A 38 12.85 -3.38 3.57
N PHE A 39 11.85 -4.04 2.99
CA PHE A 39 11.93 -4.55 1.63
C PHE A 39 11.16 -3.63 0.68
N SER A 40 11.84 -3.14 -0.35
CA SER A 40 11.33 -2.19 -1.34
C SER A 40 11.04 -2.89 -2.67
N CYS A 41 10.10 -2.37 -3.46
CA CYS A 41 9.73 -2.92 -4.78
C CYS A 41 9.32 -4.40 -4.74
N VAL A 42 8.70 -4.85 -3.65
CA VAL A 42 8.22 -6.24 -3.57
C VAL A 42 7.07 -6.43 -4.56
N LYS A 43 6.96 -7.63 -5.14
CA LYS A 43 5.95 -7.93 -6.15
C LYS A 43 4.85 -8.78 -5.54
N TYR A 44 3.63 -8.28 -5.57
CA TYR A 44 2.47 -9.06 -5.16
C TYR A 44 2.32 -10.34 -6.00
N LYS A 45 2.01 -11.47 -5.34
CA LYS A 45 1.74 -12.75 -6.00
C LYS A 45 0.32 -13.21 -5.81
N LYS A 46 -0.11 -13.29 -4.57
CA LYS A 46 -1.43 -13.76 -4.14
C LYS A 46 -1.62 -13.41 -2.67
N ASN A 47 -2.85 -13.44 -2.18
CA ASN A 47 -3.15 -13.42 -0.77
C ASN A 47 -4.14 -14.55 -0.41
N TYR A 48 -3.98 -15.09 0.80
CA TYR A 48 -4.85 -16.16 1.28
C TYR A 48 -6.19 -15.59 1.77
N ASP A 49 -6.12 -14.59 2.64
CA ASP A 49 -7.20 -13.82 3.26
C ASP A 49 -6.83 -12.32 3.24
N GLY A 50 -7.38 -11.52 4.17
CA GLY A 50 -7.11 -10.09 4.26
C GLY A 50 -5.75 -9.72 4.86
N ASP A 51 -5.15 -10.56 5.70
CA ASP A 51 -3.95 -10.20 6.47
C ASP A 51 -2.71 -11.06 6.14
N THR A 52 -2.86 -12.06 5.28
CA THR A 52 -1.77 -12.96 4.86
C THR A 52 -1.54 -12.86 3.35
N VAL A 53 -0.44 -12.21 2.96
CA VAL A 53 -0.10 -11.87 1.57
C VAL A 53 1.23 -12.50 1.17
N THR A 54 1.32 -13.01 -0.05
CA THR A 54 2.53 -13.59 -0.63
C THR A 54 3.18 -12.63 -1.62
N PHE A 55 4.49 -12.41 -1.48
CA PHE A 55 5.29 -11.53 -2.33
C PHE A 55 6.51 -12.24 -2.93
N ASP A 56 7.00 -11.74 -4.07
CA ASP A 56 8.38 -11.96 -4.50
C ASP A 56 9.20 -10.71 -4.09
N ILE A 57 10.27 -10.93 -3.34
CA ILE A 57 11.21 -9.91 -2.88
C ILE A 57 12.43 -9.97 -3.83
N PRO A 58 12.67 -8.92 -4.64
CA PRO A 58 13.81 -8.88 -5.56
C PRO A 58 15.14 -8.83 -4.79
N ASN A 59 16.28 -9.05 -5.46
CA ASN A 59 17.62 -8.85 -4.88
C ASN A 59 17.92 -9.64 -3.58
N VAL A 60 17.13 -10.67 -3.32
CA VAL A 60 17.28 -11.60 -2.19
C VAL A 60 17.39 -13.01 -2.78
N HIS A 61 18.18 -13.89 -2.15
CA HIS A 61 18.36 -15.25 -2.62
C HIS A 61 16.98 -15.94 -2.81
N PRO A 62 16.69 -16.58 -3.96
CA PRO A 62 15.34 -17.07 -4.28
C PRO A 62 14.72 -18.00 -3.24
N LEU A 63 15.53 -18.76 -2.49
CA LEU A 63 15.10 -19.61 -1.38
C LEU A 63 14.29 -18.84 -0.31
N ILE A 64 14.65 -17.58 -0.06
CA ILE A 64 14.04 -16.74 0.97
C ILE A 64 13.42 -15.46 0.40
N GLY A 65 13.53 -15.22 -0.91
CA GLY A 65 12.96 -14.07 -1.61
C GLY A 65 11.76 -14.39 -2.50
N LYS A 66 11.58 -15.64 -2.95
CA LYS A 66 10.48 -16.00 -3.85
C LYS A 66 9.28 -16.58 -3.10
N SER A 67 8.07 -16.18 -3.46
CA SER A 67 6.81 -16.66 -2.86
C SER A 67 6.78 -16.59 -1.32
N VAL A 68 7.25 -15.47 -0.77
CA VAL A 68 7.39 -15.25 0.66
C VAL A 68 6.05 -14.85 1.25
N SER A 69 5.57 -15.61 2.24
CA SER A 69 4.35 -15.29 2.99
C SER A 69 4.64 -14.26 4.07
N VAL A 70 3.86 -13.17 4.07
CA VAL A 70 3.95 -12.03 4.96
C VAL A 70 2.61 -11.83 5.64
N ARG A 71 2.62 -11.78 6.98
CA ARG A 71 1.47 -11.33 7.77
C ARG A 71 1.52 -9.82 7.93
N VAL A 72 0.40 -9.16 7.67
CA VAL A 72 0.25 -7.72 7.87
C VAL A 72 0.28 -7.44 9.37
N ALA A 73 1.20 -6.56 9.79
CA ALA A 73 1.39 -6.21 11.19
C ALA A 73 0.20 -5.41 11.74
N GLY A 74 -0.11 -5.62 13.02
CA GLY A 74 -1.08 -4.82 13.77
C GLY A 74 -2.55 -5.09 13.46
N ILE A 75 -2.86 -6.08 12.61
CA ILE A 75 -4.24 -6.39 12.24
C ILE A 75 -4.55 -7.89 12.33
N ASP A 76 -5.85 -8.20 12.38
CA ASP A 76 -6.39 -9.54 12.14
C ASP A 76 -7.63 -9.44 11.25
N ALA A 77 -7.72 -10.32 10.26
CA ALA A 77 -8.78 -10.33 9.25
C ALA A 77 -9.73 -11.55 9.42
N PRO A 78 -10.93 -11.54 8.80
CA PRO A 78 -11.79 -12.72 8.79
C PRO A 78 -11.11 -13.90 8.08
N GLU A 79 -11.26 -15.09 8.65
CA GLU A 79 -10.61 -16.30 8.18
C GLU A 79 -11.39 -17.00 7.07
N LYS A 80 -10.72 -17.33 5.95
CA LYS A 80 -11.35 -18.01 4.80
C LYS A 80 -11.90 -19.40 5.13
N LYS A 81 -11.33 -20.05 6.16
CA LYS A 81 -11.77 -21.35 6.70
C LYS A 81 -12.54 -21.21 8.02
N GLY A 82 -13.13 -20.03 8.26
CA GLY A 82 -14.01 -19.78 9.41
C GLY A 82 -15.22 -20.74 9.44
N LYS A 83 -15.85 -20.86 10.62
CA LYS A 83 -16.98 -21.78 10.82
C LYS A 83 -18.31 -21.24 10.27
N LYS A 84 -18.43 -19.92 10.17
CA LYS A 84 -19.68 -19.24 9.79
C LYS A 84 -19.61 -18.79 8.32
N PRO A 85 -20.64 -19.01 7.49
CA PRO A 85 -20.64 -18.58 6.09
C PRO A 85 -20.39 -17.08 5.89
N CYS A 86 -20.96 -16.23 6.74
CA CYS A 86 -20.77 -14.78 6.75
C CYS A 86 -19.32 -14.36 7.02
N GLU A 87 -18.62 -15.04 7.92
CA GLU A 87 -17.19 -14.80 8.15
C GLU A 87 -16.37 -15.15 6.91
N MET A 88 -16.68 -16.28 6.27
CA MET A 88 -16.02 -16.69 5.02
C MET A 88 -16.30 -15.72 3.88
N GLU A 89 -17.50 -15.12 3.81
CA GLU A 89 -17.84 -14.09 2.82
C GLU A 89 -17.04 -12.81 3.07
N LYS A 90 -16.99 -12.31 4.31
CA LYS A 90 -16.12 -11.18 4.69
C LYS A 90 -14.64 -11.44 4.40
N ALA A 91 -14.16 -12.66 4.62
CA ALA A 91 -12.80 -13.05 4.27
C ALA A 91 -12.55 -12.94 2.76
N ARG A 92 -13.54 -13.31 1.93
CA ARG A 92 -13.46 -13.16 0.47
C ARG A 92 -13.52 -11.69 0.05
N ASP A 93 -14.29 -10.85 0.73
CA ASP A 93 -14.34 -9.41 0.48
C ASP A 93 -12.97 -8.76 0.76
N ALA A 94 -12.39 -9.09 1.92
CA ALA A 94 -11.03 -8.67 2.29
C ALA A 94 -10.02 -9.16 1.25
N GLN A 95 -10.11 -10.45 0.85
CA GLN A 95 -9.24 -11.04 -0.15
C GLN A 95 -9.27 -10.26 -1.47
N ARG A 96 -10.47 -9.97 -2.00
CA ARG A 96 -10.66 -9.23 -3.26
C ARG A 96 -10.18 -7.79 -3.17
N LEU A 97 -10.41 -7.12 -2.04
CA LEU A 97 -9.92 -5.75 -1.83
C LEU A 97 -8.40 -5.70 -1.87
N VAL A 98 -7.72 -6.56 -1.11
CA VAL A 98 -6.25 -6.65 -1.09
C VAL A 98 -5.72 -6.97 -2.49
N GLU A 99 -6.30 -7.95 -3.17
CA GLU A 99 -5.89 -8.34 -4.52
C GLU A 99 -6.00 -7.16 -5.49
N ASN A 100 -7.12 -6.43 -5.48
CA ASN A 100 -7.32 -5.27 -6.34
C ASN A 100 -6.35 -4.13 -6.02
N LEU A 101 -6.09 -3.84 -4.75
CA LEU A 101 -5.16 -2.77 -4.36
C LEU A 101 -3.73 -3.11 -4.78
N LEU A 102 -3.27 -4.33 -4.48
CA LEU A 102 -1.86 -4.70 -4.68
C LEU A 102 -1.53 -5.07 -6.12
N LYS A 103 -2.48 -5.60 -6.91
CA LYS A 103 -2.25 -5.81 -8.36
C LYS A 103 -2.09 -4.50 -9.14
N ASN A 104 -2.73 -3.44 -8.69
CA ASN A 104 -2.72 -2.13 -9.36
C ASN A 104 -1.71 -1.15 -8.72
N ALA A 105 -1.01 -1.55 -7.66
CA ALA A 105 -0.01 -0.73 -7.01
C ALA A 105 1.23 -0.57 -7.90
N ARG A 106 1.76 0.66 -7.98
CA ARG A 106 3.00 0.91 -8.73
C ARG A 106 4.22 0.55 -7.88
N HIS A 107 4.16 0.81 -6.58
CA HIS A 107 5.22 0.50 -5.63
C HIS A 107 4.64 -0.17 -4.37
N ILE A 108 5.31 -1.22 -3.90
CA ILE A 108 4.95 -1.91 -2.65
C ILE A 108 6.18 -2.03 -1.77
N GLU A 109 6.01 -1.72 -0.49
CA GLU A 109 7.04 -1.81 0.55
C GLU A 109 6.57 -2.67 1.71
N LEU A 110 7.48 -3.44 2.27
CA LEU A 110 7.29 -4.11 3.57
C LEU A 110 8.15 -3.37 4.59
N LYS A 111 7.54 -2.64 5.53
CA LYS A 111 8.22 -1.86 6.56
C LYS A 111 8.17 -2.55 7.92
N ASN A 112 9.11 -2.15 8.79
CA ASN A 112 9.23 -2.66 10.15
C ASN A 112 9.22 -4.19 10.21
N VAL A 113 9.94 -4.80 9.26
CA VAL A 113 9.98 -6.25 9.05
C VAL A 113 10.51 -6.96 10.30
N LYS A 114 9.73 -7.93 10.79
CA LYS A 114 10.06 -8.76 11.95
C LYS A 114 9.78 -10.23 11.60
N ARG A 115 10.28 -11.12 12.45
CA ARG A 115 9.93 -12.54 12.43
C ARG A 115 8.90 -12.82 13.52
N ASP A 116 7.80 -13.49 13.17
CA ASP A 116 6.82 -13.94 14.16
C ASP A 116 7.24 -15.27 14.83
N LYS A 117 6.46 -15.72 15.82
CA LYS A 117 6.72 -16.97 16.57
C LYS A 117 6.66 -18.25 15.73
N TYR A 118 6.17 -18.19 14.49
CA TYR A 118 6.07 -19.28 13.54
C TYR A 118 7.03 -19.12 12.37
N PHE A 119 8.05 -18.26 12.51
CA PHE A 119 9.03 -17.95 11.47
C PHE A 119 8.45 -17.30 10.21
N ARG A 120 7.23 -16.73 10.28
CA ARG A 120 6.65 -15.90 9.21
C ARG A 120 7.25 -14.51 9.26
N ILE A 121 7.28 -13.84 8.11
CA ILE A 121 7.55 -12.41 8.08
C ILE A 121 6.30 -11.68 8.58
N LEU A 122 6.49 -10.78 9.54
CA LEU A 122 5.49 -9.82 10.01
C LEU A 122 5.94 -8.42 9.56
N ALA A 123 5.10 -7.69 8.84
CA ALA A 123 5.48 -6.37 8.32
C ALA A 123 4.27 -5.46 8.12
N GLU A 124 4.51 -4.15 8.19
CA GLU A 124 3.58 -3.17 7.63
C GLU A 124 3.67 -3.23 6.11
N VAL A 125 2.52 -3.36 5.44
CA VAL A 125 2.46 -3.40 3.97
C VAL A 125 1.99 -2.04 3.48
N LEU A 126 2.85 -1.36 2.72
CA LEU A 126 2.52 -0.09 2.08
C LEU A 126 2.41 -0.30 0.58
N PHE A 127 1.37 0.28 -0.03
CA PHE A 127 1.18 0.33 -1.48
C PHE A 127 1.01 1.79 -1.89
N ASP A 128 1.84 2.28 -2.81
CA ASP A 128 1.84 3.69 -3.26
C ASP A 128 1.80 4.69 -2.09
N GLY A 129 2.52 4.39 -1.00
CA GLY A 129 2.59 5.21 0.21
C GLY A 129 1.42 5.07 1.19
N LYS A 130 0.45 4.18 0.93
CA LYS A 130 -0.73 3.95 1.79
C LYS A 130 -0.60 2.64 2.57
N SER A 131 -1.02 2.64 3.83
CA SER A 131 -1.08 1.44 4.67
C SER A 131 -2.21 0.50 4.24
N LEU A 132 -1.87 -0.76 3.96
CA LEU A 132 -2.86 -1.82 3.71
C LEU A 132 -3.69 -2.11 4.96
N GLY A 133 -3.05 -2.13 6.13
CA GLY A 133 -3.73 -2.41 7.40
C GLY A 133 -4.81 -1.39 7.72
N ASP A 134 -4.48 -0.10 7.64
CA ASP A 134 -5.42 1.00 7.87
C ASP A 134 -6.56 0.96 6.86
N THR A 135 -6.24 0.61 5.60
CA THR A 135 -7.25 0.45 4.54
C THR A 135 -8.24 -0.66 4.90
N LEU A 136 -7.78 -1.80 5.39
CA LEU A 136 -8.65 -2.91 5.79
C LEU A 136 -9.49 -2.56 7.01
N ILE A 137 -8.91 -1.92 8.03
CA ILE A 137 -9.64 -1.45 9.22
C ILE A 137 -10.73 -0.46 8.80
N LYS A 138 -10.40 0.54 7.98
CA LYS A 138 -11.36 1.55 7.50
C LYS A 138 -12.53 0.94 6.72
N ASN A 139 -12.28 -0.15 5.99
CA ASN A 139 -13.32 -0.88 5.25
C ASN A 139 -14.06 -1.91 6.11
N LYS A 140 -13.82 -1.98 7.42
CA LYS A 140 -14.41 -2.97 8.34
C LYS A 140 -14.11 -4.42 7.90
N LEU A 141 -12.91 -4.63 7.35
CA LEU A 141 -12.39 -5.92 6.85
C LEU A 141 -11.17 -6.42 7.65
N ALA A 142 -10.78 -5.69 8.69
CA ALA A 142 -9.83 -6.09 9.71
C ALA A 142 -10.12 -5.32 11.01
N TYR A 143 -9.57 -5.77 12.13
CA TYR A 143 -9.51 -5.03 13.39
C TYR A 143 -8.07 -4.95 13.89
N GLU A 144 -7.77 -3.99 14.75
CA GLU A 144 -6.44 -3.86 15.36
C GLU A 144 -6.13 -5.05 16.27
N TYR A 145 -4.93 -5.62 16.12
CA TYR A 145 -4.53 -6.82 16.83
C TYR A 145 -3.06 -6.79 17.22
N ASP A 146 -2.79 -6.99 18.50
CA ASP A 146 -1.46 -6.93 19.13
C ASP A 146 -0.87 -8.32 19.44
N GLY A 147 -1.53 -9.40 19.02
CA GLY A 147 -1.13 -10.78 19.36
C GLY A 147 -1.85 -11.36 20.58
N GLY A 148 -2.77 -10.62 21.20
CA GLY A 148 -3.59 -11.05 22.32
C GLY A 148 -4.76 -11.98 21.93
N ARG A 149 -5.86 -11.90 22.68
CA ARG A 149 -7.09 -12.62 22.34
C ARG A 149 -7.92 -11.79 21.37
N LYS A 150 -8.60 -12.46 20.42
CA LYS A 150 -9.62 -11.83 19.58
C LYS A 150 -10.63 -11.11 20.47
N PRO A 151 -10.88 -9.80 20.26
CA PRO A 151 -11.87 -9.07 21.04
C PRO A 151 -13.25 -9.69 20.87
N SER A 152 -13.99 -9.83 21.98
CA SER A 152 -15.36 -10.38 21.96
C SER A 152 -16.35 -9.51 21.18
N SER A 153 -16.00 -8.25 20.91
CA SER A 153 -16.76 -7.32 20.07
C SER A 153 -16.70 -7.66 18.58
N VAL A 154 -15.71 -8.44 18.13
CA VAL A 154 -15.56 -8.79 16.72
C VAL A 154 -16.49 -9.94 16.36
N ASP A 155 -17.63 -9.60 15.76
CA ASP A 155 -18.52 -10.54 15.08
C ASP A 155 -18.61 -10.18 13.59
N TRP A 156 -18.01 -11.02 12.76
CA TRP A 156 -18.00 -10.85 11.30
C TRP A 156 -19.38 -11.02 10.66
N CYS A 157 -20.32 -11.60 11.41
CA CYS A 157 -21.67 -11.88 10.93
C CYS A 157 -22.69 -10.82 11.35
N ARG A 158 -22.30 -9.87 12.21
CA ARG A 158 -23.11 -8.70 12.51
C ARG A 158 -22.64 -7.55 11.66
N THR A 159 -23.58 -6.84 11.05
CA THR A 159 -23.29 -5.56 10.40
C THR A 159 -22.72 -4.63 11.47
N GLN A 160 -21.44 -4.33 11.37
CA GLN A 160 -20.81 -3.31 12.20
C GLN A 160 -21.41 -1.99 11.72
N ASN A 161 -22.42 -1.45 12.43
CA ASN A 161 -23.05 -0.16 12.12
C ASN A 161 -22.02 0.95 12.32
#